data_AF-A0A0C3FJI8-F1
#
_entry.id   AF-A0A0C3FJI8-F1
#
_cell.length_a   1.000
_cell.length_b   1.000
_cell.length_c   1.000
_cell.angle_alpha   90.00
_cell.angle_beta   90.00
_cell.angle_gamma   90.00
#
_symmetry.space_group_name_H-M   'P 1'
#
loop_
_entity.id
_entity.type
_entity.pdbx_description
1 polymer ?
#
loop_
_entity_poly.entity_id
_entity_poly.type
_entity_poly.pdbx_seq_one_letter_code
_entity_poly.pdbx_strand_id
1 'polypeptide(L)'
;AHNALLEEELENVKGLLEENTDEMEGPKEIVEEHGREDAFNSGGGALKRRIEDLESENTDLHSKLTSQTQTLAQTQDEKEDLADEIKSLRLDIESLHRRQDAEEEREAVEDDLNTLRDKLAAVTIELQQRDEEVEMKEREIEDLVGEHVRIVEVVEREWRGEVEELEGKLKSFAMSVLAERETESKELRLNISELEANTNDLHEKFEQALAHLEQESDEKDGEIVVNNEEIQKLGEQVYALEEENDMIREEFERVWEEEGGERERLEALSAVLKDKLASVKAQLQEMTDLYEQCSQDILAHHSRQEELARHVENLVAEVRREREARERTESDLANADREHDAELRKGRRALEAKESALQSALNDLARTQSLLTQRESDLGAVQSSLQGIDSKSKRLGETHTTARFSLQLEVDRLKRDLERLEDDLSRARKEIDDKEMKNREREGAIDKLHAENRDLASQLAAQTQARLNVADKLDGVQGQLRSAESEVATFRGRVNELEQRLSKDQRSLLSAESQYRDQLTERNTLLLTIYQSRA
;
A
#
# COMPACT_ATOMS: atom_id res chain seq x y z
N ALA A 1 -74.20 70.91 -103.43
CA ALA A 1 -74.00 69.47 -103.16
C ALA A 1 -75.33 68.75 -103.16
N HIS A 2 -76.13 68.76 -102.08
CA HIS A 2 -77.53 68.27 -102.17
C HIS A 2 -78.51 69.36 -102.66
N ASN A 3 -78.22 70.65 -102.42
CA ASN A 3 -78.95 71.76 -103.07
C ASN A 3 -78.96 71.65 -104.60
N ALA A 4 -77.98 70.98 -105.23
CA ALA A 4 -77.92 70.85 -106.68
C ALA A 4 -79.08 70.02 -107.26
N LEU A 5 -79.59 69.02 -106.52
CA LEU A 5 -80.78 68.27 -106.93
C LEU A 5 -82.07 69.07 -106.71
N LEU A 6 -82.11 69.93 -105.69
CA LEU A 6 -83.22 70.89 -105.49
C LEU A 6 -83.20 72.02 -106.52
N GLU A 7 -82.03 72.39 -107.04
CA GLU A 7 -81.87 73.34 -108.15
C GLU A 7 -82.28 72.70 -109.49
N GLU A 8 -81.92 71.42 -109.74
CA GLU A 8 -82.31 70.64 -110.92
C GLU A 8 -83.83 70.38 -111.00
N GLU A 9 -84.48 70.07 -109.88
CA GLU A 9 -85.94 69.92 -109.82
C GLU A 9 -86.68 71.26 -110.00
N LEU A 10 -86.12 72.38 -109.52
CA LEU A 10 -86.71 73.72 -109.71
C LEU A 10 -86.54 74.27 -111.13
N GLU A 11 -85.44 73.95 -111.82
CA GLU A 11 -85.21 74.39 -113.21
C GLU A 11 -86.15 73.64 -114.18
N ASN A 12 -86.43 72.36 -113.92
CA ASN A 12 -87.37 71.55 -114.71
C ASN A 12 -88.83 72.02 -114.57
N VAL A 13 -89.24 72.51 -113.39
CA VAL A 13 -90.56 73.16 -113.18
C VAL A 13 -90.66 74.52 -113.88
N LYS A 14 -89.53 75.19 -114.11
CA LYS A 14 -89.49 76.51 -114.75
C LYS A 14 -89.73 76.44 -116.26
N GLY A 15 -89.15 75.46 -116.95
CA GLY A 15 -89.33 75.27 -118.40
C GLY A 15 -90.79 75.01 -118.81
N LEU A 16 -91.54 74.27 -117.99
CA LEU A 16 -92.95 73.95 -118.23
C LEU A 16 -93.93 75.11 -118.01
N LEU A 17 -93.46 76.26 -117.49
CA LEU A 17 -94.28 77.46 -117.27
C LEU A 17 -94.05 78.56 -118.32
N GLU A 18 -92.89 78.60 -118.98
CA GLU A 18 -92.65 79.54 -120.09
C GLU A 18 -93.32 79.07 -121.40
N GLU A 19 -93.46 77.76 -121.65
CA GLU A 19 -94.24 77.26 -122.81
C GLU A 19 -95.75 77.55 -122.71
N ASN A 20 -96.31 77.75 -121.51
CA ASN A 20 -97.74 78.00 -121.32
C ASN A 20 -98.14 79.48 -121.47
N THR A 21 -97.18 80.41 -121.39
CA THR A 21 -97.45 81.85 -121.54
C THR A 21 -97.63 82.31 -122.99
N ASP A 22 -97.13 81.55 -123.96
CA ASP A 22 -97.15 81.93 -125.38
C ASP A 22 -98.43 81.46 -126.13
N GLU A 23 -99.21 80.52 -125.59
CA GLU A 23 -100.42 79.99 -126.27
C GLU A 23 -101.70 80.84 -126.09
N MET A 24 -101.65 81.92 -125.29
CA MET A 24 -102.85 82.71 -124.92
C MET A 24 -102.97 84.09 -125.60
N GLU A 25 -102.14 84.43 -126.59
CA GLU A 25 -102.12 85.76 -127.24
C GLU A 25 -102.97 85.88 -128.54
N GLY A 26 -104.06 85.14 -128.66
CA GLY A 26 -105.06 85.36 -129.72
C GLY A 26 -106.37 84.58 -129.52
N PRO A 27 -107.54 85.09 -129.99
CA PRO A 27 -107.69 86.10 -131.04
C PRO A 27 -108.39 87.40 -130.57
N LYS A 28 -108.85 88.20 -131.54
CA LYS A 28 -109.13 89.64 -131.46
C LYS A 28 -110.44 89.99 -132.20
N GLU A 29 -111.00 91.18 -131.95
CA GLU A 29 -111.55 92.09 -133.00
C GLU A 29 -112.78 91.65 -133.84
N ILE A 30 -113.95 92.30 -133.66
CA ILE A 30 -114.96 92.61 -134.72
C ILE A 30 -116.12 93.53 -134.23
N VAL A 31 -116.58 94.43 -135.13
CA VAL A 31 -117.68 95.46 -135.04
C VAL A 31 -117.42 96.80 -134.33
N GLU A 32 -117.40 97.87 -135.14
CA GLU A 32 -117.83 99.25 -134.80
C GLU A 32 -118.74 99.83 -135.93
N GLU A 33 -119.42 100.96 -135.63
CA GLU A 33 -119.67 102.14 -136.51
C GLU A 33 -120.91 102.35 -137.45
N HIS A 34 -121.14 103.66 -137.75
CA HIS A 34 -122.02 104.35 -138.76
C HIS A 34 -123.57 104.42 -138.57
N GLY A 35 -124.35 105.42 -139.06
CA GLY A 35 -124.12 106.60 -139.96
C GLY A 35 -125.24 107.71 -139.93
N ARG A 36 -125.33 108.64 -140.93
CA ARG A 36 -125.99 110.01 -140.81
C ARG A 36 -126.58 110.64 -142.13
N GLU A 37 -127.43 111.71 -142.03
CA GLU A 37 -127.85 112.78 -143.04
C GLU A 37 -128.75 112.46 -144.30
N ASP A 38 -129.43 113.39 -145.02
CA ASP A 38 -130.24 114.64 -144.73
C ASP A 38 -130.95 115.27 -146.00
N ALA A 39 -131.88 116.25 -145.82
CA ALA A 39 -132.20 117.46 -146.64
C ALA A 39 -133.34 117.60 -147.72
N PHE A 40 -133.92 118.84 -147.78
CA PHE A 40 -134.35 119.71 -148.93
C PHE A 40 -135.84 120.00 -149.41
N ASN A 41 -136.26 121.28 -149.19
CA ASN A 41 -136.75 122.35 -150.12
C ASN A 41 -138.19 122.56 -150.72
N SER A 42 -138.66 123.83 -150.59
CA SER A 42 -139.25 124.76 -151.62
C SER A 42 -140.77 124.86 -151.98
N GLY A 43 -141.30 126.10 -151.94
CA GLY A 43 -142.44 126.63 -152.76
C GLY A 43 -143.88 126.48 -152.19
N GLY A 44 -144.86 127.36 -152.50
CA GLY A 44 -144.81 128.64 -153.21
C GLY A 44 -146.18 129.25 -153.62
N GLY A 45 -146.78 130.11 -152.78
CA GLY A 45 -147.80 131.11 -153.18
C GLY A 45 -149.27 130.65 -153.31
N ALA A 46 -149.55 129.63 -154.13
CA ALA A 46 -150.92 129.11 -154.33
C ALA A 46 -151.14 127.85 -153.48
N LEU A 47 -152.07 127.78 -152.51
CA LEU A 47 -153.02 128.79 -152.03
C LEU A 47 -152.77 129.12 -150.55
N LYS A 48 -152.67 130.42 -150.24
CA LYS A 48 -152.47 130.94 -148.87
C LYS A 48 -153.56 130.55 -147.84
N ARG A 49 -154.72 130.03 -148.29
CA ARG A 49 -155.78 129.45 -147.43
C ARG A 49 -155.53 127.98 -147.06
N ARG A 50 -154.90 127.21 -147.95
CA ARG A 50 -154.50 125.82 -147.65
C ARG A 50 -153.38 125.79 -146.61
N ILE A 51 -152.65 126.90 -146.46
CA ILE A 51 -151.67 127.09 -145.39
C ILE A 51 -152.36 127.26 -144.04
N GLU A 52 -153.48 127.98 -143.93
CA GLU A 52 -154.25 128.08 -142.68
C GLU A 52 -154.86 126.72 -142.26
N ASP A 53 -155.37 125.93 -143.23
CA ASP A 53 -155.76 124.52 -142.98
C ASP A 53 -154.57 123.68 -142.48
N LEU A 54 -153.42 123.78 -143.17
CA LEU A 54 -152.21 123.00 -142.85
C LEU A 54 -151.54 123.46 -141.55
N GLU A 55 -151.65 124.73 -141.15
CA GLU A 55 -151.17 125.22 -139.86
C GLU A 55 -152.05 124.68 -138.71
N SER A 56 -153.36 124.56 -138.92
CA SER A 56 -154.25 123.81 -138.03
C SER A 56 -153.82 122.33 -137.93
N GLU A 57 -153.68 121.63 -139.06
CA GLU A 57 -153.16 120.24 -139.08
C GLU A 57 -151.76 120.14 -138.45
N ASN A 58 -150.89 121.15 -138.60
CA ASN A 58 -149.55 121.16 -138.02
C ASN A 58 -149.57 121.39 -136.51
N THR A 59 -150.48 122.19 -135.96
CA THR A 59 -150.69 122.25 -134.50
C THR A 59 -151.26 120.94 -133.93
N ASP A 60 -152.12 120.27 -134.71
CA ASP A 60 -152.73 118.98 -134.33
C ASP A 60 -151.81 117.77 -134.56
N LEU A 61 -150.78 117.92 -135.40
CA LEU A 61 -149.67 116.99 -135.56
C LEU A 61 -148.58 117.25 -134.52
N HIS A 62 -148.26 118.50 -134.20
CA HIS A 62 -147.35 118.82 -133.10
C HIS A 62 -147.89 118.35 -131.75
N SER A 63 -149.19 118.51 -131.45
CA SER A 63 -149.77 117.99 -130.20
C SER A 63 -149.67 116.45 -130.10
N LYS A 64 -149.88 115.74 -131.23
CA LYS A 64 -149.64 114.30 -131.35
C LYS A 64 -148.15 113.93 -131.24
N LEU A 65 -147.24 114.73 -131.78
CA LEU A 65 -145.80 114.51 -131.72
C LEU A 65 -145.26 114.69 -130.29
N THR A 66 -145.75 115.70 -129.55
CA THR A 66 -145.43 115.89 -128.13
C THR A 66 -145.99 114.75 -127.27
N SER A 67 -147.20 114.28 -127.58
CA SER A 67 -147.79 113.08 -126.95
C SER A 67 -146.93 111.83 -127.20
N GLN A 68 -146.40 111.65 -128.42
CA GLN A 68 -145.51 110.53 -128.74
C GLN A 68 -144.10 110.65 -128.14
N THR A 69 -143.55 111.87 -127.97
CA THR A 69 -142.29 112.04 -127.23
C THR A 69 -142.48 111.82 -125.73
N GLN A 70 -143.65 112.17 -125.17
CA GLN A 70 -143.95 111.90 -123.76
C GLN A 70 -144.13 110.40 -123.47
N THR A 71 -144.81 109.64 -124.33
CA THR A 71 -144.89 108.17 -124.16
C THR A 71 -143.55 107.47 -124.41
N LEU A 72 -142.73 107.96 -125.36
CA LEU A 72 -141.37 107.45 -125.54
C LEU A 72 -140.50 107.67 -124.29
N ALA A 73 -140.61 108.81 -123.62
CA ALA A 73 -139.91 109.07 -122.36
C ALA A 73 -140.33 108.05 -121.28
N GLN A 74 -141.63 107.82 -121.09
CA GLN A 74 -142.10 106.83 -120.11
C GLN A 74 -141.59 105.40 -120.41
N THR A 75 -141.55 104.99 -121.68
CA THR A 75 -140.97 103.68 -122.06
C THR A 75 -139.44 103.62 -121.96
N GLN A 76 -138.76 104.76 -121.81
CA GLN A 76 -137.34 104.84 -121.55
C GLN A 76 -137.08 104.73 -120.04
N ASP A 77 -137.86 105.43 -119.22
CA ASP A 77 -137.80 105.35 -117.74
C ASP A 77 -138.07 103.92 -117.26
N GLU A 78 -139.16 103.29 -117.73
CA GLU A 78 -139.52 101.88 -117.45
C GLU A 78 -138.41 100.87 -117.84
N LYS A 79 -137.54 101.25 -118.78
CA LYS A 79 -136.43 100.41 -119.26
C LYS A 79 -135.17 100.58 -118.41
N GLU A 80 -134.97 101.73 -117.77
CA GLU A 80 -133.86 101.94 -116.84
C GLU A 80 -134.12 101.23 -115.50
N ASP A 81 -135.35 101.28 -114.97
CA ASP A 81 -135.76 100.51 -113.78
C ASP A 81 -135.48 99.00 -113.93
N LEU A 82 -135.89 98.41 -115.07
CA LEU A 82 -135.65 96.99 -115.38
C LEU A 82 -134.16 96.65 -115.57
N ALA A 83 -133.33 97.62 -115.95
CA ALA A 83 -131.89 97.41 -116.12
C ALA A 83 -131.15 97.33 -114.78
N ASP A 84 -131.64 98.02 -113.75
CA ASP A 84 -131.07 97.96 -112.39
C ASP A 84 -131.56 96.74 -111.60
N GLU A 85 -132.81 96.29 -111.79
CA GLU A 85 -133.28 95.01 -111.22
C GLU A 85 -132.42 93.81 -111.72
N ILE A 86 -132.04 93.81 -113.00
CA ILE A 86 -131.13 92.81 -113.59
C ILE A 86 -129.71 92.88 -112.98
N LYS A 87 -129.23 94.05 -112.54
CA LYS A 87 -127.95 94.16 -111.83
C LYS A 87 -128.04 93.57 -110.42
N SER A 88 -129.14 93.83 -109.71
CA SER A 88 -129.37 93.27 -108.36
C SER A 88 -129.29 91.75 -108.37
N LEU A 89 -130.04 91.10 -109.28
CA LEU A 89 -130.11 89.64 -109.37
C LEU A 89 -128.78 88.98 -109.73
N ARG A 90 -127.84 89.69 -110.38
CA ARG A 90 -126.49 89.18 -110.64
C ARG A 90 -125.62 89.15 -109.39
N LEU A 91 -125.71 90.16 -108.53
CA LEU A 91 -124.98 90.21 -107.26
C LEU A 91 -125.44 89.12 -106.30
N ASP A 92 -126.75 88.83 -106.25
CA ASP A 92 -127.29 87.75 -105.41
C ASP A 92 -126.75 86.37 -105.83
N ILE A 93 -126.69 86.08 -107.13
CA ILE A 93 -126.12 84.82 -107.67
C ILE A 93 -124.62 84.71 -107.34
N GLU A 94 -123.87 85.80 -107.45
CA GLU A 94 -122.44 85.82 -107.12
C GLU A 94 -122.18 85.64 -105.60
N SER A 95 -123.13 86.05 -104.75
CA SER A 95 -123.09 85.83 -103.31
C SER A 95 -123.35 84.37 -102.89
N LEU A 96 -124.08 83.61 -103.71
CA LEU A 96 -124.44 82.22 -103.43
C LEU A 96 -123.31 81.24 -103.77
N HIS A 97 -122.58 81.42 -104.89
CA HIS A 97 -121.45 80.55 -105.21
C HIS A 97 -120.35 80.59 -104.15
N ARG A 98 -119.95 81.80 -103.69
CA ARG A 98 -118.96 81.97 -102.60
C ARG A 98 -119.38 81.36 -101.26
N ARG A 99 -120.62 80.90 -101.13
CA ARG A 99 -121.14 80.21 -99.95
C ARG A 99 -121.01 78.69 -100.06
N GLN A 100 -120.94 78.13 -101.28
CA GLN A 100 -120.70 76.72 -101.50
C GLN A 100 -119.20 76.38 -101.39
N ASP A 101 -118.33 77.22 -101.97
CA ASP A 101 -116.87 77.08 -101.86
C ASP A 101 -116.40 76.99 -100.39
N ALA A 102 -117.05 77.75 -99.50
CA ALA A 102 -116.76 77.80 -98.07
C ALA A 102 -117.35 76.64 -97.24
N GLU A 103 -118.12 75.74 -97.84
CA GLU A 103 -118.60 74.50 -97.21
C GLU A 103 -117.71 73.30 -97.59
N GLU A 104 -117.15 73.24 -98.80
CA GLU A 104 -116.15 72.22 -99.18
C GLU A 104 -114.83 72.37 -98.39
N GLU A 105 -114.35 73.60 -98.16
CA GLU A 105 -113.17 73.85 -97.29
C GLU A 105 -113.40 73.40 -95.83
N ARG A 106 -114.64 73.27 -95.37
CA ARG A 106 -114.96 72.77 -94.01
C ARG A 106 -114.90 71.26 -93.92
N GLU A 107 -115.39 70.54 -94.94
CA GLU A 107 -115.39 69.08 -94.96
C GLU A 107 -113.96 68.53 -94.95
N ALA A 108 -113.06 69.12 -95.76
CA ALA A 108 -111.64 68.79 -95.76
C ALA A 108 -110.96 69.00 -94.40
N VAL A 109 -111.32 70.06 -93.67
CA VAL A 109 -110.75 70.35 -92.33
C VAL A 109 -111.31 69.41 -91.26
N GLU A 110 -112.55 68.94 -91.35
CA GLU A 110 -113.08 67.92 -90.43
C GLU A 110 -112.45 66.54 -90.66
N ASP A 111 -112.17 66.17 -91.91
CA ASP A 111 -111.43 64.94 -92.24
C ASP A 111 -109.98 64.98 -91.75
N ASP A 112 -109.24 66.07 -91.99
CA ASP A 112 -107.88 66.24 -91.46
C ASP A 112 -107.86 66.16 -89.92
N LEU A 113 -108.84 66.79 -89.26
CA LEU A 113 -108.99 66.76 -87.81
C LEU A 113 -109.36 65.35 -87.29
N ASN A 114 -110.10 64.55 -88.06
CA ASN A 114 -110.31 63.13 -87.78
C ASN A 114 -109.04 62.30 -87.95
N THR A 115 -108.25 62.49 -89.03
CA THR A 115 -106.97 61.75 -89.14
C THR A 115 -105.99 62.13 -88.02
N LEU A 116 -106.03 63.37 -87.53
CA LEU A 116 -105.26 63.81 -86.37
C LEU A 116 -105.76 63.19 -85.06
N ARG A 117 -107.07 62.96 -84.88
CA ARG A 117 -107.62 62.18 -83.76
C ARG A 117 -107.16 60.73 -83.81
N ASP A 118 -107.19 60.08 -84.96
CA ASP A 118 -106.74 58.69 -85.12
C ASP A 118 -105.24 58.55 -84.88
N LYS A 119 -104.43 59.48 -85.40
CA LYS A 119 -102.98 59.56 -85.10
C LYS A 119 -102.72 59.79 -83.61
N LEU A 120 -103.48 60.67 -82.94
CA LEU A 120 -103.38 60.91 -81.50
C LEU A 120 -103.76 59.66 -80.69
N ALA A 121 -104.81 58.95 -81.08
CA ALA A 121 -105.22 57.68 -80.45
C ALA A 121 -104.14 56.60 -80.65
N ALA A 122 -103.60 56.45 -81.85
CA ALA A 122 -102.52 55.51 -82.14
C ALA A 122 -101.25 55.79 -81.32
N VAL A 123 -100.83 57.06 -81.23
CA VAL A 123 -99.67 57.47 -80.40
C VAL A 123 -99.96 57.28 -78.91
N THR A 124 -101.20 57.49 -78.45
CA THR A 124 -101.59 57.22 -77.05
C THR A 124 -101.53 55.72 -76.74
N ILE A 125 -101.95 54.86 -77.67
CA ILE A 125 -101.87 53.40 -77.53
C ILE A 125 -100.42 52.92 -77.60
N GLU A 126 -99.58 53.44 -78.50
CA GLU A 126 -98.16 53.09 -78.52
C GLU A 126 -97.45 53.55 -77.23
N LEU A 127 -97.74 54.76 -76.74
CA LEU A 127 -97.21 55.23 -75.46
C LEU A 127 -97.59 54.29 -74.31
N GLN A 128 -98.87 53.91 -74.19
CA GLN A 128 -99.33 52.94 -73.20
C GLN A 128 -98.63 51.58 -73.34
N GLN A 129 -98.42 51.09 -74.57
CA GLN A 129 -97.67 49.85 -74.80
C GLN A 129 -96.19 49.96 -74.41
N ARG A 130 -95.55 51.14 -74.56
CA ARG A 130 -94.19 51.37 -74.07
C ARG A 130 -94.13 51.52 -72.56
N ASP A 131 -95.11 52.17 -71.94
CA ASP A 131 -95.21 52.26 -70.48
C ASP A 131 -95.41 50.86 -69.87
N GLU A 132 -96.28 50.02 -70.47
CA GLU A 132 -96.45 48.60 -70.09
C GLU A 132 -95.17 47.76 -70.33
N GLU A 133 -94.45 47.98 -71.43
CA GLU A 133 -93.16 47.34 -71.71
C GLU A 133 -92.09 47.76 -70.68
N VAL A 134 -92.03 49.05 -70.33
CA VAL A 134 -91.12 49.59 -69.31
C VAL A 134 -91.46 49.01 -67.94
N GLU A 135 -92.72 49.01 -67.49
CA GLU A 135 -93.08 48.37 -66.22
C GLU A 135 -92.74 46.88 -66.19
N MET A 136 -92.92 46.15 -67.30
CA MET A 136 -92.51 44.74 -67.38
C MET A 136 -90.99 44.59 -67.26
N LYS A 137 -90.20 45.48 -67.86
CA LYS A 137 -88.74 45.46 -67.78
C LYS A 137 -88.22 45.92 -66.43
N GLU A 138 -88.88 46.87 -65.78
CA GLU A 138 -88.59 47.26 -64.39
C GLU A 138 -88.87 46.09 -63.44
N ARG A 139 -90.00 45.39 -63.59
CA ARG A 139 -90.32 44.17 -62.82
C ARG A 139 -89.31 43.04 -63.06
N GLU A 140 -88.90 42.79 -64.31
CA GLU A 140 -87.81 41.84 -64.63
C GLU A 140 -86.48 42.24 -63.97
N ILE A 141 -86.15 43.53 -63.93
CA ILE A 141 -84.94 44.05 -63.28
C ILE A 141 -85.03 43.90 -61.76
N GLU A 142 -86.18 44.18 -61.14
CA GLU A 142 -86.40 43.99 -59.70
C GLU A 142 -86.29 42.51 -59.30
N ASP A 143 -86.88 41.59 -60.06
CA ASP A 143 -86.75 40.15 -59.83
C ASP A 143 -85.29 39.67 -59.96
N LEU A 144 -84.57 40.12 -61.00
CA LEU A 144 -83.16 39.80 -61.22
C LEU A 144 -82.27 40.37 -60.11
N VAL A 145 -82.48 41.63 -59.69
CA VAL A 145 -81.74 42.24 -58.58
C VAL A 145 -82.04 41.49 -57.28
N GLY A 146 -83.31 41.15 -57.03
CA GLY A 146 -83.72 40.36 -55.87
C GLY A 146 -83.12 38.96 -55.86
N GLU A 147 -82.89 38.34 -57.02
CA GLU A 147 -82.17 37.06 -57.14
C GLU A 147 -80.66 37.23 -56.90
N HIS A 148 -80.03 38.26 -57.47
CA HIS A 148 -78.61 38.55 -57.23
C HIS A 148 -78.32 38.83 -55.75
N VAL A 149 -79.19 39.58 -55.06
CA VAL A 149 -79.08 39.79 -53.60
C VAL A 149 -79.18 38.46 -52.84
N ARG A 150 -80.14 37.59 -53.18
CA ARG A 150 -80.26 36.24 -52.59
C ARG A 150 -79.03 35.38 -52.83
N ILE A 151 -78.42 35.44 -54.01
CA ILE A 151 -77.18 34.71 -54.34
C ILE A 151 -76.00 35.24 -53.52
N VAL A 152 -75.83 36.56 -53.42
CA VAL A 152 -74.78 37.18 -52.60
C VAL A 152 -74.95 36.82 -51.12
N GLU A 153 -76.16 36.89 -50.57
CA GLU A 153 -76.44 36.47 -49.19
C GLU A 153 -76.13 34.98 -48.93
N VAL A 154 -76.27 34.11 -49.93
CA VAL A 154 -75.88 32.69 -49.83
C VAL A 154 -74.36 32.56 -49.83
N VAL A 155 -73.67 33.16 -50.79
CA VAL A 155 -72.20 33.10 -50.90
C VAL A 155 -71.52 33.71 -49.68
N GLU A 156 -71.99 34.86 -49.17
CA GLU A 156 -71.46 35.47 -47.94
C GLU A 156 -71.66 34.59 -46.70
N ARG A 157 -72.77 33.85 -46.65
CA ARG A 157 -73.09 32.93 -45.53
C ARG A 157 -72.26 31.66 -45.61
N GLU A 158 -72.04 31.13 -46.81
CA GLU A 158 -71.17 29.97 -47.06
C GLU A 158 -69.71 30.32 -46.79
N TRP A 159 -69.19 31.41 -47.34
CA TRP A 159 -67.83 31.89 -47.07
C TRP A 159 -67.61 32.21 -45.59
N ARG A 160 -68.59 32.81 -44.90
CA ARG A 160 -68.51 33.01 -43.44
C ARG A 160 -68.45 31.67 -42.71
N GLY A 161 -69.27 30.69 -43.10
CA GLY A 161 -69.24 29.35 -42.51
C GLY A 161 -67.91 28.63 -42.72
N GLU A 162 -67.33 28.70 -43.92
CA GLU A 162 -66.00 28.15 -44.23
C GLU A 162 -64.89 28.84 -43.43
N VAL A 163 -64.93 30.18 -43.30
CA VAL A 163 -63.98 30.95 -42.49
C VAL A 163 -64.13 30.61 -41.00
N GLU A 164 -65.34 30.55 -40.45
CA GLU A 164 -65.60 30.17 -39.05
C GLU A 164 -65.17 28.71 -38.78
N GLU A 165 -65.34 27.78 -39.73
CA GLU A 165 -64.85 26.41 -39.60
C GLU A 165 -63.32 26.32 -39.68
N LEU A 166 -62.69 27.10 -40.57
CA LEU A 166 -61.22 27.17 -40.68
C LEU A 166 -60.58 27.86 -39.47
N GLU A 167 -61.19 28.92 -38.92
CA GLU A 167 -60.78 29.52 -37.64
C GLU A 167 -60.95 28.53 -36.49
N GLY A 168 -62.05 27.79 -36.45
CA GLY A 168 -62.29 26.72 -35.48
C GLY A 168 -61.22 25.61 -35.54
N LYS A 169 -60.89 25.14 -36.75
CA LYS A 169 -59.81 24.18 -37.02
C LYS A 169 -58.43 24.73 -36.63
N LEU A 170 -58.11 25.96 -37.01
CA LEU A 170 -56.85 26.62 -36.68
C LEU A 170 -56.69 26.78 -35.16
N LYS A 171 -57.76 27.18 -34.47
CA LYS A 171 -57.80 27.34 -33.01
C LYS A 171 -57.66 26.01 -32.28
N SER A 172 -58.32 24.94 -32.74
CA SER A 172 -58.19 23.61 -32.13
C SER A 172 -56.79 23.03 -32.33
N PHE A 173 -56.20 23.18 -33.53
CA PHE A 173 -54.81 22.81 -33.80
C PHE A 173 -53.83 23.61 -32.94
N ALA A 174 -54.00 24.93 -32.84
CA ALA A 174 -53.17 25.78 -31.99
C ALA A 174 -53.25 25.38 -30.50
N MET A 175 -54.44 25.01 -30.00
CA MET A 175 -54.58 24.51 -28.64
C MET A 175 -53.95 23.11 -28.43
N SER A 176 -53.99 22.21 -29.43
CA SER A 176 -53.27 20.93 -29.37
C SER A 176 -51.77 21.15 -29.28
N VAL A 177 -51.20 21.93 -30.20
CA VAL A 177 -49.76 22.23 -30.24
C VAL A 177 -49.31 22.96 -28.98
N LEU A 178 -50.10 23.88 -28.43
CA LEU A 178 -49.79 24.52 -27.14
C LEU A 178 -49.82 23.53 -25.98
N ALA A 179 -50.78 22.60 -25.93
CA ALA A 179 -50.84 21.56 -24.91
C ALA A 179 -49.64 20.59 -25.01
N GLU A 180 -49.29 20.17 -26.22
CA GLU A 180 -48.12 19.33 -26.52
C GLU A 180 -46.82 20.02 -26.05
N ARG A 181 -46.63 21.30 -26.38
CA ARG A 181 -45.49 22.10 -25.89
C ARG A 181 -45.52 22.30 -24.37
N GLU A 182 -46.69 22.37 -23.74
CA GLU A 182 -46.79 22.44 -22.28
C GLU A 182 -46.42 21.11 -21.61
N THR A 183 -46.75 19.96 -22.22
CA THR A 183 -46.30 18.64 -21.75
C THR A 183 -44.79 18.45 -21.94
N GLU A 184 -44.24 18.73 -23.14
CA GLU A 184 -42.79 18.72 -23.37
C GLU A 184 -42.05 19.63 -22.37
N SER A 185 -42.58 20.82 -22.11
CA SER A 185 -42.01 21.78 -21.15
C SER A 185 -42.05 21.27 -19.71
N LYS A 186 -43.02 20.42 -19.34
CA LYS A 186 -43.09 19.78 -18.01
C LYS A 186 -42.11 18.62 -17.92
N GLU A 187 -42.08 17.75 -18.93
CA GLU A 187 -41.15 16.62 -19.02
C GLU A 187 -39.69 17.08 -19.01
N LEU A 188 -39.33 18.10 -19.79
CA LEU A 188 -37.99 18.69 -19.78
C LEU A 188 -37.61 19.26 -18.40
N ARG A 189 -38.56 19.86 -17.67
CA ARG A 189 -38.31 20.36 -16.30
C ARG A 189 -38.16 19.23 -15.28
N LEU A 190 -38.90 18.14 -15.41
CA LEU A 190 -38.70 16.93 -14.59
C LEU A 190 -37.33 16.31 -14.87
N ASN A 191 -36.98 16.10 -16.14
CA ASN A 191 -35.68 15.56 -16.54
C ASN A 191 -34.50 16.43 -16.05
N ILE A 192 -34.63 17.76 -16.08
CA ILE A 192 -33.62 18.66 -15.51
C ILE A 192 -33.53 18.46 -13.99
N SER A 193 -34.67 18.45 -13.27
CA SER A 193 -34.68 18.24 -11.82
C SER A 193 -34.13 16.86 -11.40
N GLU A 194 -34.33 15.81 -12.20
CA GLU A 194 -33.77 14.48 -11.97
C GLU A 194 -32.26 14.43 -12.23
N LEU A 195 -31.78 15.13 -13.27
CA LEU A 195 -30.35 15.26 -13.55
C LEU A 195 -29.63 16.12 -12.49
N GLU A 196 -30.25 17.21 -12.03
CA GLU A 196 -29.75 18.04 -10.92
C GLU A 196 -29.69 17.23 -9.62
N ALA A 197 -30.76 16.48 -9.29
CA ALA A 197 -30.77 15.59 -8.13
C ALA A 197 -29.66 14.54 -8.21
N ASN A 198 -29.55 13.79 -9.32
CA ASN A 198 -28.51 12.78 -9.53
C ASN A 198 -27.10 13.38 -9.49
N THR A 199 -26.91 14.60 -9.98
CA THR A 199 -25.62 15.32 -9.94
C THR A 199 -25.25 15.69 -8.50
N ASN A 200 -26.21 16.18 -7.69
CA ASN A 200 -26.00 16.43 -6.26
C ASN A 200 -25.72 15.13 -5.50
N ASP A 201 -26.47 14.07 -5.79
CA ASP A 201 -26.28 12.71 -5.25
C ASP A 201 -24.87 12.17 -5.54
N LEU A 202 -24.31 12.48 -6.72
CA LEU A 202 -22.94 12.12 -7.10
C LEU A 202 -21.91 13.00 -6.38
N HIS A 203 -22.15 14.31 -6.27
CA HIS A 203 -21.27 15.22 -5.52
C HIS A 203 -21.17 14.81 -4.04
N GLU A 204 -22.29 14.52 -3.37
CA GLU A 204 -22.27 14.06 -1.98
C GLU A 204 -21.48 12.75 -1.82
N LYS A 205 -21.62 11.80 -2.75
CA LYS A 205 -20.83 10.55 -2.75
C LYS A 205 -19.34 10.80 -2.99
N PHE A 206 -18.98 11.79 -3.81
CA PHE A 206 -17.57 12.19 -3.98
C PHE A 206 -17.01 12.90 -2.75
N GLU A 207 -17.77 13.79 -2.10
CA GLU A 207 -17.36 14.45 -0.86
C GLU A 207 -17.20 13.44 0.29
N GLN A 208 -18.13 12.49 0.44
CA GLN A 208 -18.00 11.38 1.40
C GLN A 208 -16.78 10.50 1.12
N ALA A 209 -16.48 10.19 -0.15
CA ALA A 209 -15.31 9.41 -0.54
C ALA A 209 -13.99 10.16 -0.32
N LEU A 210 -13.96 11.49 -0.54
CA LEU A 210 -12.81 12.32 -0.25
C LEU A 210 -12.57 12.41 1.27
N ALA A 211 -13.60 12.67 2.07
CA ALA A 211 -13.49 12.71 3.53
C ALA A 211 -13.01 11.37 4.13
N HIS A 212 -13.43 10.24 3.55
CA HIS A 212 -12.91 8.91 3.95
C HIS A 212 -11.41 8.76 3.59
N LEU A 213 -10.98 9.21 2.42
CA LEU A 213 -9.58 9.13 2.00
C LEU A 213 -8.68 10.08 2.81
N GLU A 214 -9.19 11.25 3.20
CA GLU A 214 -8.52 12.18 4.12
C GLU A 214 -8.38 11.56 5.51
N GLN A 215 -9.45 10.98 6.07
CA GLN A 215 -9.38 10.25 7.34
C GLN A 215 -8.41 9.05 7.29
N GLU A 216 -8.46 8.24 6.22
CA GLU A 216 -7.54 7.11 6.06
C GLU A 216 -6.08 7.57 5.94
N SER A 217 -5.82 8.73 5.31
CA SER A 217 -4.49 9.35 5.27
C SER A 217 -4.03 9.80 6.66
N ASP A 218 -4.87 10.52 7.40
CA ASP A 218 -4.55 10.98 8.77
C ASP A 218 -4.29 9.79 9.73
N GLU A 219 -5.08 8.71 9.61
CA GLU A 219 -4.87 7.48 10.38
C GLU A 219 -3.56 6.78 10.01
N LYS A 220 -3.19 6.75 8.72
CA LYS A 220 -1.92 6.16 8.24
C LYS A 220 -0.70 6.99 8.61
N ASP A 221 -0.77 8.32 8.54
CA ASP A 221 0.29 9.20 9.02
C ASP A 221 0.45 9.08 10.56
N GLY A 222 -0.64 8.91 11.30
CA GLY A 222 -0.62 8.56 12.73
C GLY A 222 0.08 7.24 13.03
N GLU A 223 -0.24 6.17 12.31
CA GLU A 223 0.46 4.88 12.39
C GLU A 223 1.97 5.03 12.07
N ILE A 224 2.32 5.79 11.02
CA ILE A 224 3.71 6.04 10.62
C ILE A 224 4.48 6.77 11.74
N VAL A 225 3.89 7.78 12.39
CA VAL A 225 4.54 8.46 13.53
C VAL A 225 4.80 7.50 14.69
N VAL A 226 3.80 6.69 15.09
CA VAL A 226 3.96 5.73 16.19
C VAL A 226 5.02 4.66 15.87
N ASN A 227 5.02 4.13 14.65
CA ASN A 227 6.02 3.16 14.20
C ASN A 227 7.43 3.75 14.17
N ASN A 228 7.58 5.02 13.74
CA ASN A 228 8.88 5.71 13.76
C ASN A 228 9.40 5.94 15.19
N GLU A 229 8.52 6.28 16.15
CA GLU A 229 8.90 6.35 17.56
C GLU A 229 9.35 4.98 18.12
N GLU A 230 8.69 3.89 17.75
CA GLU A 230 9.09 2.54 18.18
C GLU A 230 10.44 2.14 17.57
N ILE A 231 10.65 2.42 16.28
CA ILE A 231 11.94 2.22 15.60
C ILE A 231 13.06 3.03 16.30
N GLN A 232 12.80 4.28 16.70
CA GLN A 232 13.77 5.06 17.47
C GLN A 232 14.08 4.42 18.82
N LYS A 233 13.06 4.02 19.60
CA LYS A 233 13.24 3.40 20.93
C LYS A 233 13.98 2.05 20.84
N LEU A 234 13.73 1.27 19.80
CA LEU A 234 14.46 0.03 19.53
C LEU A 234 15.91 0.32 19.08
N GLY A 235 16.15 1.36 18.29
CA GLY A 235 17.49 1.81 17.93
C GLY A 235 18.32 2.24 19.15
N GLU A 236 17.73 3.04 20.04
CA GLU A 236 18.34 3.45 21.31
C GLU A 236 18.69 2.24 22.21
N GLN A 237 17.82 1.21 22.24
CA GLN A 237 18.10 -0.05 22.95
C GLN A 237 19.23 -0.87 22.31
N VAL A 238 19.32 -0.91 20.97
CA VAL A 238 20.42 -1.59 20.27
C VAL A 238 21.75 -0.89 20.58
N TYR A 239 21.82 0.44 20.50
CA TYR A 239 23.03 1.18 20.87
C TYR A 239 23.48 0.90 22.31
N ALA A 240 22.56 0.92 23.28
CA ALA A 240 22.90 0.62 24.67
C ALA A 240 23.41 -0.82 24.87
N LEU A 241 22.87 -1.80 24.13
CA LEU A 241 23.34 -3.19 24.16
C LEU A 241 24.67 -3.38 23.42
N GLU A 242 24.96 -2.58 22.38
CA GLU A 242 26.26 -2.57 21.72
C GLU A 242 27.34 -2.00 22.65
N GLU A 243 27.06 -0.88 23.35
CA GLU A 243 27.94 -0.33 24.39
C GLU A 243 28.17 -1.33 25.55
N GLU A 244 27.13 -2.04 26.01
CA GLU A 244 27.28 -3.09 27.03
C GLU A 244 28.14 -4.26 26.54
N ASN A 245 27.99 -4.69 25.29
CA ASN A 245 28.81 -5.76 24.70
C ASN A 245 30.29 -5.35 24.57
N ASP A 246 30.58 -4.10 24.20
CA ASP A 246 31.96 -3.62 24.10
C ASP A 246 32.61 -3.42 25.48
N MET A 247 31.87 -2.92 26.48
CA MET A 247 32.36 -2.93 27.88
C MET A 247 32.66 -4.35 28.38
N ILE A 248 31.79 -5.32 28.09
CA ILE A 248 32.00 -6.73 28.44
C ILE A 248 33.24 -7.31 27.73
N ARG A 249 33.51 -6.92 26.48
CA ARG A 249 34.75 -7.31 25.77
C ARG A 249 35.99 -6.73 26.43
N GLU A 250 36.01 -5.44 26.76
CA GLU A 250 37.13 -4.80 27.46
C GLU A 250 37.38 -5.43 28.84
N GLU A 251 36.32 -5.78 29.59
CA GLU A 251 36.46 -6.51 30.85
C GLU A 251 37.02 -7.94 30.64
N PHE A 252 36.56 -8.67 29.62
CA PHE A 252 37.13 -9.98 29.30
C PHE A 252 38.60 -9.89 28.89
N GLU A 253 38.99 -8.95 28.03
CA GLU A 253 40.39 -8.76 27.63
C GLU A 253 41.27 -8.42 28.84
N ARG A 254 40.83 -7.51 29.72
CA ARG A 254 41.52 -7.20 30.99
C ARG A 254 41.66 -8.43 31.88
N VAL A 255 40.62 -9.25 32.05
CA VAL A 255 40.69 -10.48 32.85
C VAL A 255 41.64 -11.51 32.22
N TRP A 256 41.70 -11.61 30.89
CA TRP A 256 42.66 -12.48 30.20
C TRP A 256 44.11 -12.00 30.36
N GLU A 257 44.38 -10.70 30.37
CA GLU A 257 45.70 -10.14 30.69
C GLU A 257 46.08 -10.36 32.17
N GLU A 258 45.13 -10.17 33.09
CA GLU A 258 45.33 -10.42 34.52
C GLU A 258 45.63 -11.91 34.80
N GLU A 259 44.83 -12.84 34.24
CA GLU A 259 45.10 -14.28 34.30
C GLU A 259 46.44 -14.65 33.63
N GLY A 260 46.75 -14.06 32.48
CA GLY A 260 48.03 -14.29 31.78
C GLY A 260 49.21 -13.93 32.67
N GLY A 261 49.20 -12.72 33.23
CA GLY A 261 50.22 -12.26 34.18
C GLY A 261 50.28 -13.08 35.46
N GLU A 262 49.17 -13.62 35.96
CA GLU A 262 49.20 -14.56 37.09
C GLU A 262 49.81 -15.91 36.74
N ARG A 263 49.49 -16.48 35.56
CA ARG A 263 50.10 -17.73 35.07
C ARG A 263 51.62 -17.56 34.92
N GLU A 264 52.10 -16.46 34.33
CA GLU A 264 53.53 -16.15 34.22
C GLU A 264 54.22 -16.04 35.60
N ARG A 265 53.60 -15.35 36.56
CA ARG A 265 54.11 -15.26 37.95
C ARG A 265 54.19 -16.63 38.62
N LEU A 266 53.19 -17.49 38.41
CA LEU A 266 53.13 -18.85 38.95
C LEU A 266 54.14 -19.79 38.29
N GLU A 267 54.37 -19.68 36.98
CA GLU A 267 55.43 -20.43 36.29
C GLU A 267 56.83 -19.99 36.74
N ALA A 268 57.08 -18.68 36.85
CA ALA A 268 58.33 -18.14 37.37
C ALA A 268 58.60 -18.61 38.81
N LEU A 269 57.59 -18.59 39.68
CA LEU A 269 57.68 -19.14 41.04
C LEU A 269 57.92 -20.66 41.02
N SER A 270 57.24 -21.39 40.14
CA SER A 270 57.43 -22.83 39.95
C SER A 270 58.86 -23.17 39.52
N ALA A 271 59.46 -22.40 38.60
CA ALA A 271 60.84 -22.55 38.18
C ALA A 271 61.81 -22.33 39.35
N VAL A 272 61.68 -21.21 40.08
CA VAL A 272 62.51 -20.90 41.26
C VAL A 272 62.37 -21.97 42.36
N LEU A 273 61.19 -22.57 42.54
CA LEU A 273 60.98 -23.68 43.48
C LEU A 273 61.59 -25.00 42.98
N LYS A 274 61.54 -25.30 41.67
CA LYS A 274 62.21 -26.45 41.05
C LYS A 274 63.73 -26.35 41.20
N ASP A 275 64.31 -25.17 40.93
CA ASP A 275 65.75 -24.93 41.06
C ASP A 275 66.23 -25.04 42.51
N LYS A 276 65.47 -24.48 43.47
CA LYS A 276 65.73 -24.66 44.91
C LYS A 276 65.64 -26.13 45.33
N LEU A 277 64.64 -26.87 44.83
CA LEU A 277 64.50 -28.30 45.11
C LEU A 277 65.65 -29.12 44.51
N ALA A 278 66.12 -28.77 43.30
CA ALA A 278 67.29 -29.40 42.69
C ALA A 278 68.58 -29.09 43.49
N SER A 279 68.76 -27.84 43.92
CA SER A 279 69.88 -27.41 44.76
C SER A 279 69.91 -28.14 46.11
N VAL A 280 68.78 -28.24 46.80
CA VAL A 280 68.67 -28.99 48.07
C VAL A 280 68.87 -30.50 47.86
N LYS A 281 68.42 -31.07 46.74
CA LYS A 281 68.70 -32.47 46.40
C LYS A 281 70.19 -32.72 46.14
N ALA A 282 70.88 -31.81 45.47
CA ALA A 282 72.33 -31.90 45.27
C ALA A 282 73.08 -31.85 46.60
N GLN A 283 72.76 -30.87 47.47
CA GLN A 283 73.32 -30.77 48.82
C GLN A 283 73.04 -32.02 49.68
N LEU A 284 71.85 -32.61 49.55
CA LEU A 284 71.50 -33.85 50.26
C LEU A 284 72.29 -35.06 49.73
N GLN A 285 72.53 -35.14 48.43
CA GLN A 285 73.39 -36.16 47.84
C GLN A 285 74.85 -35.97 48.29
N GLU A 286 75.41 -34.77 48.19
CA GLU A 286 76.77 -34.44 48.67
C GLU A 286 76.95 -34.83 50.15
N MET A 287 75.97 -34.52 51.01
CA MET A 287 76.00 -34.91 52.42
C MET A 287 75.85 -36.42 52.64
N THR A 288 75.16 -37.13 51.74
CA THR A 288 75.02 -38.60 51.79
C THR A 288 76.33 -39.26 51.34
N ASP A 289 76.92 -38.81 50.23
CA ASP A 289 78.21 -39.29 49.71
C ASP A 289 79.33 -39.08 50.74
N LEU A 290 79.37 -37.90 51.39
CA LEU A 290 80.29 -37.61 52.49
C LEU A 290 80.06 -38.50 53.72
N TYR A 291 78.81 -38.80 54.08
CA TYR A 291 78.50 -39.72 55.17
C TYR A 291 78.91 -41.16 54.85
N GLU A 292 78.64 -41.64 53.63
CA GLU A 292 79.06 -42.95 53.16
C GLU A 292 80.59 -43.06 53.12
N GLN A 293 81.29 -42.03 52.63
CA GLN A 293 82.76 -41.97 52.68
C GLN A 293 83.28 -42.03 54.11
N CYS A 294 82.74 -41.22 55.03
CA CYS A 294 83.15 -41.25 56.44
C CYS A 294 82.88 -42.61 57.09
N SER A 295 81.77 -43.27 56.75
CA SER A 295 81.45 -44.63 57.20
C SER A 295 82.46 -45.67 56.67
N GLN A 296 82.82 -45.60 55.38
CA GLN A 296 83.85 -46.44 54.77
C GLN A 296 85.23 -46.22 55.39
N ASP A 297 85.62 -44.97 55.64
CA ASP A 297 86.88 -44.63 56.33
C ASP A 297 86.89 -45.16 57.77
N ILE A 298 85.78 -45.03 58.52
CA ILE A 298 85.64 -45.61 59.87
C ILE A 298 85.78 -47.14 59.84
N LEU A 299 85.15 -47.82 58.88
CA LEU A 299 85.28 -49.28 58.71
C LEU A 299 86.72 -49.69 58.32
N ALA A 300 87.38 -48.94 57.45
CA ALA A 300 88.78 -49.16 57.09
C ALA A 300 89.72 -48.93 58.29
N HIS A 301 89.45 -47.92 59.12
CA HIS A 301 90.16 -47.72 60.38
C HIS A 301 89.89 -48.83 61.40
N HIS A 302 88.67 -49.37 61.48
CA HIS A 302 88.35 -50.51 62.34
C HIS A 302 89.08 -51.79 61.89
N SER A 303 89.08 -52.11 60.59
CA SER A 303 89.85 -53.26 60.06
C SER A 303 91.34 -53.17 60.40
N ARG A 304 91.94 -51.99 60.18
CA ARG A 304 93.35 -51.72 60.55
C ARG A 304 93.58 -51.85 62.06
N GLN A 305 92.65 -51.42 62.90
CA GLN A 305 92.73 -51.58 64.35
C GLN A 305 92.61 -53.05 64.78
N GLU A 306 91.74 -53.85 64.15
CA GLU A 306 91.66 -55.29 64.38
C GLU A 306 92.92 -56.02 63.90
N GLU A 307 93.48 -55.66 62.75
CA GLU A 307 94.74 -56.21 62.22
C GLU A 307 95.90 -55.90 63.17
N LEU A 308 96.00 -54.66 63.66
CA LEU A 308 96.98 -54.27 64.67
C LEU A 308 96.76 -54.99 66.01
N ALA A 309 95.51 -55.17 66.44
CA ALA A 309 95.18 -55.93 67.65
C ALA A 309 95.61 -57.40 67.52
N ARG A 310 95.25 -58.07 66.42
CA ARG A 310 95.70 -59.45 66.09
C ARG A 310 97.23 -59.55 66.04
N HIS A 311 97.91 -58.54 65.49
CA HIS A 311 99.38 -58.50 65.45
C HIS A 311 99.99 -58.33 66.85
N VAL A 312 99.39 -57.50 67.71
CA VAL A 312 99.79 -57.35 69.12
C VAL A 312 99.51 -58.63 69.92
N GLU A 313 98.38 -59.30 69.70
CA GLU A 313 98.08 -60.61 70.32
C GLU A 313 99.08 -61.69 69.90
N ASN A 314 99.43 -61.74 68.61
CA ASN A 314 100.46 -62.66 68.10
C ASN A 314 101.84 -62.36 68.71
N LEU A 315 102.27 -61.09 68.74
CA LEU A 315 103.52 -60.68 69.41
C LEU A 315 103.52 -61.03 70.90
N VAL A 316 102.41 -60.82 71.61
CA VAL A 316 102.27 -61.20 73.03
C VAL A 316 102.32 -62.72 73.20
N ALA A 317 101.73 -63.50 72.29
CA ALA A 317 101.82 -64.95 72.29
C ALA A 317 103.24 -65.45 71.99
N GLU A 318 103.97 -64.81 71.06
CA GLU A 318 105.38 -65.10 70.77
C GLU A 318 106.29 -64.75 71.93
N VAL A 319 106.17 -63.56 72.51
CA VAL A 319 106.94 -63.15 73.71
C VAL A 319 106.61 -64.05 74.91
N ARG A 320 105.37 -64.55 75.05
CA ARG A 320 105.03 -65.57 76.06
C ARG A 320 105.73 -66.90 75.77
N ARG A 321 105.65 -67.43 74.55
CA ARG A 321 106.36 -68.66 74.16
C ARG A 321 107.87 -68.54 74.32
N GLU A 322 108.44 -67.38 74.02
CA GLU A 322 109.87 -67.12 74.20
C GLU A 322 110.25 -67.06 75.69
N ARG A 323 109.43 -66.42 76.53
CA ARG A 323 109.62 -66.44 78.00
C ARG A 323 109.49 -67.86 78.55
N GLU A 324 108.47 -68.61 78.17
CA GLU A 324 108.32 -70.02 78.56
C GLU A 324 109.52 -70.88 78.10
N ALA A 325 110.05 -70.64 76.90
CA ALA A 325 111.23 -71.33 76.41
C ALA A 325 112.49 -70.95 77.21
N ARG A 326 112.68 -69.66 77.52
CA ARG A 326 113.77 -69.15 78.36
C ARG A 326 113.68 -69.71 79.78
N GLU A 327 112.52 -69.64 80.43
CA GLU A 327 112.25 -70.19 81.77
C GLU A 327 112.50 -71.70 81.83
N ARG A 328 112.14 -72.46 80.78
CA ARG A 328 112.51 -73.88 80.66
C ARG A 328 114.02 -74.05 80.55
N THR A 329 114.71 -73.32 79.67
CA THR A 329 116.18 -73.42 79.55
C THR A 329 116.92 -72.98 80.82
N GLU A 330 116.42 -71.98 81.55
CA GLU A 330 116.97 -71.54 82.85
C GLU A 330 116.73 -72.60 83.94
N SER A 331 115.55 -73.23 83.96
CA SER A 331 115.23 -74.37 84.82
C SER A 331 116.14 -75.57 84.53
N ASP A 332 116.33 -75.91 83.25
CA ASP A 332 117.17 -77.03 82.81
C ASP A 332 118.66 -76.78 83.11
N LEU A 333 119.13 -75.54 82.92
CA LEU A 333 120.50 -75.14 83.27
C LEU A 333 120.69 -75.15 84.79
N ALA A 334 119.73 -74.66 85.58
CA ALA A 334 119.74 -74.76 87.04
C ALA A 334 119.63 -76.22 87.54
N ASN A 335 119.03 -77.13 86.78
CA ASN A 335 119.04 -78.56 87.07
C ASN A 335 120.41 -79.19 86.75
N ALA A 336 120.99 -78.87 85.59
CA ALA A 336 122.33 -79.31 85.22
C ALA A 336 123.40 -78.82 86.22
N ASP A 337 123.30 -77.57 86.70
CA ASP A 337 124.13 -77.03 87.77
C ASP A 337 123.96 -77.84 89.07
N ARG A 338 122.73 -78.14 89.50
CA ARG A 338 122.47 -78.98 90.69
C ARG A 338 123.03 -80.39 90.53
N GLU A 339 122.94 -80.97 89.34
CA GLU A 339 123.47 -82.31 89.05
C GLU A 339 125.00 -82.29 89.07
N HIS A 340 125.64 -81.38 88.34
CA HIS A 340 127.10 -81.19 88.36
C HIS A 340 127.62 -80.89 89.77
N ASP A 341 126.93 -80.06 90.56
CA ASP A 341 127.28 -79.74 91.95
C ASP A 341 126.99 -80.93 92.90
N ALA A 342 126.04 -81.81 92.58
CA ALA A 342 125.87 -83.10 93.26
C ALA A 342 126.95 -84.11 92.86
N GLU A 343 127.42 -84.10 91.61
CA GLU A 343 128.53 -84.91 91.13
C GLU A 343 129.86 -84.45 91.70
N LEU A 344 130.12 -83.15 91.81
CA LEU A 344 131.26 -82.60 92.56
C LEU A 344 131.21 -83.03 94.03
N ARG A 345 130.03 -83.05 94.66
CA ARG A 345 129.87 -83.59 96.03
C ARG A 345 130.02 -85.11 96.10
N LYS A 346 129.67 -85.89 95.07
CA LYS A 346 129.95 -87.33 94.99
C LYS A 346 131.46 -87.57 94.80
N GLY A 347 132.08 -86.84 93.89
CA GLY A 347 133.50 -86.88 93.55
C GLY A 347 134.38 -86.48 94.74
N ARG A 348 134.06 -85.40 95.45
CA ARG A 348 134.73 -85.04 96.72
C ARG A 348 134.57 -86.12 97.77
N ARG A 349 133.36 -86.63 98.03
CA ARG A 349 133.18 -87.75 98.99
C ARG A 349 133.89 -89.04 98.56
N ALA A 350 134.03 -89.31 97.26
CA ALA A 350 134.79 -90.43 96.74
C ALA A 350 136.31 -90.20 96.80
N LEU A 351 136.76 -88.95 96.67
CA LEU A 351 138.14 -88.53 96.88
C LEU A 351 138.48 -88.64 98.37
N GLU A 352 137.70 -88.02 99.26
CA GLU A 352 137.78 -88.12 100.71
C GLU A 352 137.71 -89.57 101.19
N ALA A 353 136.88 -90.43 100.58
CA ALA A 353 136.85 -91.87 100.86
C ALA A 353 138.12 -92.59 100.39
N LYS A 354 138.72 -92.19 99.26
CA LYS A 354 140.01 -92.72 98.79
C LYS A 354 141.20 -92.16 99.56
N GLU A 355 141.15 -90.91 100.01
CA GLU A 355 142.16 -90.26 100.83
C GLU A 355 142.11 -90.80 102.25
N SER A 356 140.93 -91.03 102.84
CA SER A 356 140.79 -91.72 104.13
C SER A 356 141.09 -93.23 104.03
N ALA A 357 140.79 -93.89 102.91
CA ALA A 357 141.27 -95.26 102.66
C ALA A 357 142.78 -95.33 102.44
N LEU A 358 143.38 -94.33 101.77
CA LEU A 358 144.83 -94.21 101.61
C LEU A 358 145.50 -93.84 102.94
N GLN A 359 144.91 -92.95 103.73
CA GLN A 359 145.39 -92.57 105.06
C GLN A 359 145.19 -93.72 106.06
N SER A 360 144.14 -94.53 105.92
CA SER A 360 144.05 -95.82 106.63
C SER A 360 145.15 -96.74 106.14
N ALA A 361 145.27 -97.00 104.84
CA ALA A 361 146.33 -97.86 104.29
C ALA A 361 147.77 -97.38 104.62
N LEU A 362 148.00 -96.08 104.82
CA LEU A 362 149.26 -95.50 105.30
C LEU A 362 149.40 -95.59 106.81
N ASN A 363 148.32 -95.41 107.58
CA ASN A 363 148.30 -95.68 109.02
C ASN A 363 148.38 -97.19 109.32
N ASP A 364 147.97 -98.04 108.38
CA ASP A 364 147.96 -99.50 108.46
C ASP A 364 149.23 -100.08 107.84
N LEU A 365 149.89 -99.38 106.92
CA LEU A 365 151.30 -99.59 106.57
C LEU A 365 152.20 -99.18 107.72
N ALA A 366 151.98 -98.00 108.32
CA ALA A 366 152.70 -97.56 109.51
C ALA A 366 152.40 -98.46 110.71
N ARG A 367 151.17 -98.93 110.89
CA ARG A 367 150.83 -99.95 111.89
C ARG A 367 151.27 -101.35 111.53
N THR A 368 151.52 -101.73 110.28
CA THR A 368 152.12 -103.05 109.95
C THR A 368 153.64 -103.01 109.92
N GLN A 369 154.26 -101.85 109.74
CA GLN A 369 155.67 -101.60 110.05
C GLN A 369 155.86 -101.55 111.57
N SER A 370 154.99 -100.83 112.30
CA SER A 370 155.02 -100.82 113.76
C SER A 370 154.56 -102.15 114.34
N LEU A 371 153.68 -102.93 113.72
CA LEU A 371 153.37 -104.33 114.08
C LEU A 371 154.31 -105.33 113.43
N LEU A 372 155.31 -104.92 112.65
CA LEU A 372 156.45 -105.79 112.33
C LEU A 372 157.44 -105.70 113.47
N THR A 373 157.90 -104.49 113.81
CA THR A 373 158.75 -104.26 114.99
C THR A 373 158.06 -104.58 116.31
N GLN A 374 156.74 -104.34 116.41
CA GLN A 374 155.92 -104.77 117.55
C GLN A 374 155.45 -106.23 117.43
N ARG A 375 155.58 -106.97 116.32
CA ARG A 375 155.49 -108.45 116.38
C ARG A 375 156.84 -109.10 116.67
N GLU A 376 157.95 -108.45 116.31
CA GLU A 376 159.29 -108.78 116.82
C GLU A 376 159.35 -108.59 118.35
N SER A 377 158.61 -107.63 118.91
CA SER A 377 158.33 -107.49 120.35
C SER A 377 157.25 -108.47 120.85
N ASP A 378 156.05 -108.44 120.26
CA ASP A 378 154.84 -108.99 120.86
C ASP A 378 154.53 -110.43 120.45
N LEU A 379 155.36 -111.06 119.61
CA LEU A 379 155.51 -112.52 119.66
C LEU A 379 156.07 -112.94 121.04
N GLY A 380 156.68 -112.01 121.80
CA GLY A 380 156.97 -112.12 123.23
C GLY A 380 155.97 -111.45 124.19
N ALA A 381 154.83 -110.88 123.75
CA ALA A 381 153.93 -110.10 124.63
C ALA A 381 152.40 -110.23 124.38
N VAL A 382 151.92 -110.62 123.19
CA VAL A 382 150.50 -110.95 122.93
C VAL A 382 150.16 -112.35 123.46
N GLN A 383 150.44 -112.53 124.75
CA GLN A 383 150.00 -113.64 125.59
C GLN A 383 148.69 -113.31 126.36
N SER A 384 148.12 -112.08 126.26
CA SER A 384 147.29 -111.49 127.34
C SER A 384 146.06 -110.56 126.97
N SER A 385 145.00 -111.05 126.30
CA SER A 385 143.53 -110.65 126.46
C SER A 385 142.87 -109.34 125.84
N LEU A 386 141.50 -109.19 125.81
CA LEU A 386 140.67 -108.42 124.76
C LEU A 386 139.09 -108.12 125.01
N GLN A 387 138.38 -107.02 124.47
CA GLN A 387 136.86 -106.70 124.15
C GLN A 387 136.32 -105.19 124.39
N GLY A 388 135.11 -104.51 124.12
CA GLY A 388 133.68 -104.53 123.48
C GLY A 388 132.80 -103.20 123.82
N ILE A 389 131.49 -102.73 123.56
CA ILE A 389 130.22 -102.72 122.65
C ILE A 389 129.04 -101.74 123.27
N ASP A 390 127.87 -101.07 122.86
CA ASP A 390 126.84 -100.63 121.76
C ASP A 390 126.09 -99.20 122.10
N SER A 391 124.90 -98.55 121.77
CA SER A 391 123.50 -98.67 121.11
C SER A 391 122.66 -97.34 120.65
N LYS A 392 121.26 -97.24 120.49
CA LYS A 392 120.41 -96.20 119.67
C LYS A 392 118.91 -95.71 120.06
N SER A 393 118.20 -94.65 119.45
CA SER A 393 116.73 -94.13 119.66
C SER A 393 116.02 -93.07 118.63
N LYS A 394 114.68 -92.59 118.69
CA LYS A 394 113.91 -91.54 117.82
C LYS A 394 112.31 -91.15 117.99
N ARG A 395 111.76 -89.93 117.54
CA ARG A 395 110.39 -89.51 116.86
C ARG A 395 109.23 -88.51 117.46
N LEU A 396 108.41 -87.74 116.61
CA LEU A 396 106.98 -87.06 116.69
C LEU A 396 106.78 -85.46 116.64
N GLY A 397 105.65 -84.65 116.41
CA GLY A 397 104.13 -84.68 116.06
C GLY A 397 103.27 -83.28 115.93
N GLU A 398 101.93 -83.26 115.56
CA GLU A 398 100.69 -82.33 115.84
C GLU A 398 100.04 -81.08 114.97
N THR A 399 98.82 -80.46 115.26
CA THR A 399 97.81 -79.69 114.34
C THR A 399 96.73 -78.55 114.81
N HIS A 400 95.94 -77.89 113.87
CA HIS A 400 94.58 -77.14 113.89
C HIS A 400 94.44 -75.53 114.01
N THR A 401 93.38 -74.64 113.80
CA THR A 401 91.85 -74.49 113.55
C THR A 401 91.35 -73.09 112.90
N THR A 402 90.04 -72.78 112.54
CA THR A 402 89.37 -71.41 112.24
C THR A 402 87.78 -71.41 112.06
N ALA A 403 86.96 -70.35 112.41
CA ALA A 403 85.48 -70.29 112.05
C ALA A 403 84.59 -68.97 112.07
N ARG A 404 84.83 -67.90 112.86
CA ARG A 404 83.73 -66.99 113.34
C ARG A 404 83.30 -65.76 112.48
N PHE A 405 83.98 -65.41 111.39
CA PHE A 405 83.84 -64.06 110.77
C PHE A 405 82.67 -63.90 109.77
N SER A 406 82.15 -64.99 109.20
CA SER A 406 81.34 -64.94 107.97
C SER A 406 79.94 -64.31 108.12
N LEU A 407 79.26 -64.56 109.25
CA LEU A 407 77.83 -64.24 109.44
C LEU A 407 77.52 -62.73 109.53
N GLN A 408 78.51 -61.89 109.81
CA GLN A 408 78.28 -60.44 109.95
C GLN A 408 78.08 -59.76 108.59
N LEU A 409 78.81 -60.19 107.56
CA LEU A 409 78.82 -59.58 106.22
C LEU A 409 77.51 -59.78 105.45
N GLU A 410 76.74 -60.81 105.81
CA GLU A 410 75.52 -61.21 105.10
C GLU A 410 74.32 -60.32 105.46
N VAL A 411 74.25 -59.87 106.73
CA VAL A 411 73.19 -58.96 107.21
C VAL A 411 73.26 -57.58 106.53
N ASP A 412 74.47 -57.03 106.39
CA ASP A 412 74.66 -55.71 105.77
C ASP A 412 74.50 -55.73 104.25
N ARG A 413 74.42 -56.91 103.62
CA ARG A 413 74.09 -57.07 102.20
C ARG A 413 72.58 -56.91 101.98
N LEU A 414 71.78 -57.67 102.73
CA LEU A 414 70.32 -57.72 102.59
C LEU A 414 69.63 -56.35 102.76
N LYS A 415 70.16 -55.46 103.60
CA LYS A 415 69.64 -54.09 103.74
C LYS A 415 69.77 -53.27 102.46
N ARG A 416 70.95 -53.28 101.82
CA ARG A 416 71.22 -52.55 100.56
C ARG A 416 70.44 -53.10 99.38
N ASP A 417 70.14 -54.41 99.40
CA ASP A 417 69.30 -55.04 98.38
C ASP A 417 67.80 -54.74 98.60
N LEU A 418 67.37 -54.39 99.82
CA LEU A 418 66.00 -53.92 100.11
C LEU A 418 65.78 -52.45 99.72
N GLU A 419 66.70 -51.54 100.06
CA GLU A 419 66.63 -50.12 99.68
C GLU A 419 66.49 -49.95 98.15
N ARG A 420 67.20 -50.77 97.37
CA ARG A 420 67.11 -50.82 95.90
C ARG A 420 65.71 -51.17 95.40
N LEU A 421 65.06 -52.16 96.03
CA LEU A 421 63.72 -52.60 95.63
C LEU A 421 62.65 -51.55 95.94
N GLU A 422 62.83 -50.75 97.00
CA GLU A 422 61.97 -49.60 97.30
C GLU A 422 62.16 -48.47 96.27
N ASP A 423 63.42 -48.20 95.88
CA ASP A 423 63.78 -47.24 94.84
C ASP A 423 63.20 -47.63 93.46
N ASP A 424 63.35 -48.90 93.06
CA ASP A 424 62.80 -49.45 91.80
C ASP A 424 61.26 -49.47 91.81
N LEU A 425 60.63 -49.78 92.95
CA LEU A 425 59.17 -49.72 93.10
C LEU A 425 58.63 -48.29 93.02
N SER A 426 59.40 -47.29 93.47
CA SER A 426 59.04 -45.87 93.30
C SER A 426 59.09 -45.45 91.83
N ARG A 427 60.11 -45.91 91.08
CA ARG A 427 60.26 -45.67 89.64
C ARG A 427 59.13 -46.33 88.84
N ALA A 428 58.83 -47.59 89.15
CA ALA A 428 57.76 -48.35 88.51
C ALA A 428 56.38 -47.70 88.69
N ARG A 429 56.08 -47.15 89.87
CA ARG A 429 54.84 -46.37 90.12
C ARG A 429 54.78 -45.12 89.26
N LYS A 430 55.84 -44.29 89.28
CA LYS A 430 55.89 -43.08 88.47
C LYS A 430 55.77 -43.39 86.97
N GLU A 431 56.40 -44.46 86.50
CA GLU A 431 56.25 -44.92 85.12
C GLU A 431 54.82 -45.35 84.78
N ILE A 432 54.04 -45.87 85.73
CA ILE A 432 52.62 -46.19 85.54
C ILE A 432 51.81 -44.90 85.48
N ASP A 433 52.03 -43.93 86.38
CA ASP A 433 51.36 -42.63 86.35
C ASP A 433 51.62 -41.88 85.02
N ASP A 434 52.88 -41.85 84.57
CA ASP A 434 53.29 -41.27 83.29
C ASP A 434 52.68 -42.01 82.07
N LYS A 435 52.39 -43.33 82.19
CA LYS A 435 51.72 -44.12 81.16
C LYS A 435 50.21 -43.90 81.17
N GLU A 436 49.58 -43.78 82.34
CA GLU A 436 48.15 -43.44 82.46
C GLU A 436 47.86 -42.05 81.90
N MET A 437 48.68 -41.04 82.23
CA MET A 437 48.52 -39.69 81.68
C MET A 437 48.61 -39.69 80.16
N LYS A 438 49.64 -40.35 79.58
CA LYS A 438 49.78 -40.52 78.12
C LYS A 438 48.63 -41.33 77.51
N ASN A 439 48.01 -42.24 78.27
CA ASN A 439 46.85 -42.98 77.79
C ASN A 439 45.59 -42.10 77.74
N ARG A 440 45.34 -41.29 78.79
CA ARG A 440 44.26 -40.29 78.80
C ARG A 440 44.42 -39.23 77.70
N GLU A 441 45.66 -38.81 77.43
CA GLU A 441 45.97 -37.91 76.31
C GLU A 441 45.67 -38.56 74.94
N ARG A 442 45.99 -39.86 74.78
CA ARG A 442 45.66 -40.63 73.57
C ARG A 442 44.16 -40.84 73.41
N GLU A 443 43.44 -41.17 74.47
CA GLU A 443 41.98 -41.32 74.48
C GLU A 443 41.32 -39.99 74.11
N GLY A 444 41.73 -38.88 74.72
CA GLY A 444 41.26 -37.54 74.35
C GLY A 444 41.64 -37.08 72.94
N ALA A 445 42.70 -37.62 72.34
CA ALA A 445 43.03 -37.42 70.93
C ALA A 445 42.17 -38.29 70.00
N ILE A 446 41.90 -39.54 70.40
CA ILE A 446 41.00 -40.47 69.68
C ILE A 446 39.57 -39.93 69.67
N ASP A 447 39.07 -39.37 70.77
CA ASP A 447 37.74 -38.75 70.83
C ASP A 447 37.63 -37.51 69.92
N LYS A 448 38.68 -36.68 69.84
CA LYS A 448 38.76 -35.57 68.88
C LYS A 448 38.74 -36.06 67.43
N LEU A 449 39.59 -37.03 67.09
CA LEU A 449 39.61 -37.63 65.77
C LEU A 449 38.26 -38.30 65.42
N HIS A 450 37.54 -38.86 66.39
CA HIS A 450 36.18 -39.36 66.19
C HIS A 450 35.12 -38.26 66.05
N ALA A 451 35.28 -37.10 66.69
CA ALA A 451 34.42 -35.93 66.44
C ALA A 451 34.68 -35.38 65.03
N GLU A 452 35.93 -35.08 64.69
CA GLU A 452 36.37 -34.60 63.38
C GLU A 452 35.93 -35.55 62.25
N ASN A 453 36.03 -36.87 62.43
CA ASN A 453 35.57 -37.85 61.44
C ASN A 453 34.02 -37.84 61.27
N ARG A 454 33.24 -37.66 62.35
CA ARG A 454 31.78 -37.48 62.23
C ARG A 454 31.42 -36.18 61.51
N ASP A 455 32.13 -35.09 61.80
CA ASP A 455 31.89 -33.79 61.17
C ASP A 455 32.29 -33.81 59.68
N LEU A 456 33.42 -34.42 59.34
CA LEU A 456 33.84 -34.65 57.95
C LEU A 456 32.88 -35.59 57.19
N ALA A 457 32.37 -36.63 57.82
CA ALA A 457 31.35 -37.50 57.23
C ALA A 457 30.02 -36.76 56.99
N SER A 458 29.63 -35.88 57.93
CA SER A 458 28.46 -35.01 57.80
C SER A 458 28.63 -34.00 56.65
N GLN A 459 29.80 -33.35 56.56
CA GLN A 459 30.15 -32.45 55.46
C GLN A 459 30.19 -33.17 54.11
N LEU A 460 30.74 -34.39 54.05
CA LEU A 460 30.78 -35.20 52.83
C LEU A 460 29.38 -35.63 52.38
N ALA A 461 28.50 -36.00 53.31
CA ALA A 461 27.10 -36.30 53.02
C ALA A 461 26.36 -35.05 52.50
N ALA A 462 26.54 -33.90 53.14
CA ALA A 462 25.96 -32.63 52.70
C ALA A 462 26.48 -32.19 51.32
N GLN A 463 27.78 -32.33 51.05
CA GLN A 463 28.38 -32.02 49.75
C GLN A 463 27.91 -33.01 48.65
N THR A 464 27.71 -34.28 49.01
CA THR A 464 27.15 -35.29 48.09
C THR A 464 25.71 -34.97 47.73
N GLN A 465 24.87 -34.61 48.71
CA GLN A 465 23.49 -34.20 48.44
C GLN A 465 23.43 -32.88 47.66
N ALA A 466 24.31 -31.92 47.96
CA ALA A 466 24.42 -30.68 47.18
C ALA A 466 24.82 -30.96 45.73
N ARG A 467 25.75 -31.90 45.48
CA ARG A 467 26.13 -32.35 44.13
C ARG A 467 24.98 -33.02 43.39
N LEU A 468 24.20 -33.89 44.05
CA LEU A 468 23.00 -34.50 43.46
C LEU A 468 21.97 -33.43 43.08
N ASN A 469 21.64 -32.52 44.01
CA ASN A 469 20.71 -31.41 43.76
C ASN A 469 21.17 -30.45 42.64
N VAL A 470 22.47 -30.39 42.34
CA VAL A 470 23.03 -29.62 41.20
C VAL A 470 22.98 -30.44 39.90
N ALA A 471 23.21 -31.75 39.96
CA ALA A 471 23.06 -32.64 38.81
C ALA A 471 21.58 -32.69 38.35
N ASP A 472 20.63 -32.86 39.27
CA ASP A 472 19.19 -32.86 38.96
C ASP A 472 18.75 -31.54 38.27
N LYS A 473 19.31 -30.41 38.71
CA LYS A 473 19.10 -29.09 38.07
C LYS A 473 19.74 -29.01 36.68
N LEU A 474 20.95 -29.52 36.52
CA LEU A 474 21.65 -29.55 35.23
C LEU A 474 20.90 -30.40 34.21
N ASP A 475 20.42 -31.59 34.60
CA ASP A 475 19.62 -32.46 33.75
C ASP A 475 18.26 -31.83 33.41
N GLY A 476 17.64 -31.11 34.35
CA GLY A 476 16.44 -30.30 34.10
C GLY A 476 16.66 -29.20 33.05
N VAL A 477 17.75 -28.44 33.18
CA VAL A 477 18.13 -27.39 32.20
C VAL A 477 18.50 -27.98 30.85
N GLN A 478 19.20 -29.12 30.80
CA GLN A 478 19.46 -29.83 29.54
C GLN A 478 18.18 -30.35 28.88
N GLY A 479 17.19 -30.79 29.67
CA GLY A 479 15.87 -31.17 29.16
C GLY A 479 15.12 -29.99 28.54
N GLN A 480 15.13 -28.83 29.20
CA GLN A 480 14.55 -27.59 28.70
C GLN A 480 15.25 -27.12 27.41
N LEU A 481 16.58 -27.14 27.36
CA LEU A 481 17.37 -26.78 26.18
C LEU A 481 16.98 -27.66 24.97
N ARG A 482 16.91 -28.99 25.14
CA ARG A 482 16.51 -29.91 24.07
C ARG A 482 15.07 -29.69 23.59
N SER A 483 14.16 -29.26 24.47
CA SER A 483 12.80 -28.86 24.07
C SER A 483 12.86 -27.64 23.16
N ALA A 484 13.53 -26.57 23.60
CA ALA A 484 13.69 -25.34 22.84
C ALA A 484 14.41 -25.55 21.50
N GLU A 485 15.43 -26.40 21.44
CA GLU A 485 16.09 -26.82 20.19
C GLU A 485 15.11 -27.50 19.22
N SER A 486 14.22 -28.36 19.72
CA SER A 486 13.19 -29.03 18.91
C SER A 486 12.09 -28.08 18.42
N GLU A 487 11.75 -27.07 19.23
CA GLU A 487 10.80 -26.01 18.88
C GLU A 487 11.41 -25.09 17.81
N VAL A 488 12.67 -24.66 17.97
CA VAL A 488 13.42 -23.89 16.95
C VAL A 488 13.54 -24.67 15.63
N ALA A 489 13.80 -25.98 15.68
CA ALA A 489 13.80 -26.84 14.49
C ALA A 489 12.41 -26.88 13.81
N THR A 490 11.33 -26.94 14.61
CA THR A 490 9.95 -26.92 14.13
C THR A 490 9.58 -25.57 13.50
N PHE A 491 9.99 -24.45 14.09
CA PHE A 491 9.80 -23.11 13.53
C PHE A 491 10.58 -22.92 12.22
N ARG A 492 11.84 -23.36 12.14
CA ARG A 492 12.61 -23.38 10.88
C ARG A 492 11.91 -24.20 9.80
N GLY A 493 11.32 -25.35 10.16
CA GLY A 493 10.50 -26.13 9.24
C GLY A 493 9.30 -25.36 8.67
N ARG A 494 8.58 -24.61 9.52
CA ARG A 494 7.46 -23.75 9.09
C ARG A 494 7.89 -22.59 8.22
N VAL A 495 9.02 -21.93 8.54
CA VAL A 495 9.59 -20.84 7.72
C VAL A 495 9.91 -21.37 6.32
N ASN A 496 10.63 -22.49 6.21
CA ASN A 496 10.94 -23.12 4.92
C ASN A 496 9.68 -23.48 4.12
N GLU A 497 8.59 -23.89 4.77
CA GLU A 497 7.32 -24.18 4.09
C GLU A 497 6.64 -22.89 3.56
N LEU A 498 6.66 -21.81 4.34
CA LEU A 498 6.12 -20.50 3.94
C LEU A 498 6.93 -19.89 2.78
N GLU A 499 8.27 -20.00 2.83
CA GLU A 499 9.15 -19.57 1.72
C GLU A 499 8.88 -20.37 0.44
N GLN A 500 8.66 -21.69 0.54
CA GLN A 500 8.31 -22.51 -0.62
C GLN A 500 6.93 -22.17 -1.21
N ARG A 501 5.95 -21.85 -0.35
CA ARG A 501 4.63 -21.34 -0.77
C ARG A 501 4.78 -19.99 -1.48
N LEU A 502 5.44 -19.01 -0.86
CA LEU A 502 5.71 -17.69 -1.45
C LEU A 502 6.44 -17.79 -2.79
N SER A 503 7.48 -18.62 -2.89
CA SER A 503 8.21 -18.89 -4.14
C SER A 503 7.33 -19.52 -5.24
N LYS A 504 6.35 -20.36 -4.86
CA LYS A 504 5.38 -20.93 -5.80
C LYS A 504 4.39 -19.88 -6.26
N ASP A 505 3.89 -19.05 -5.36
CA ASP A 505 2.86 -18.05 -5.64
C ASP A 505 3.44 -16.90 -6.47
N GLN A 506 4.68 -16.46 -6.20
CA GLN A 506 5.44 -15.54 -7.06
C GLN A 506 5.60 -16.08 -8.50
N ARG A 507 5.93 -17.37 -8.67
CA ARG A 507 5.99 -18.00 -10.00
C ARG A 507 4.63 -18.09 -10.67
N SER A 508 3.57 -18.31 -9.91
CA SER A 508 2.19 -18.30 -10.42
C SER A 508 1.76 -16.90 -10.88
N LEU A 509 2.13 -15.85 -10.12
CA LEU A 509 1.88 -14.45 -10.44
C LEU A 509 2.60 -14.05 -11.73
N LEU A 510 3.90 -14.34 -11.85
CA LEU A 510 4.70 -14.07 -13.05
C LEU A 510 4.16 -14.81 -14.29
N SER A 511 3.66 -16.04 -14.12
CA SER A 511 3.01 -16.80 -15.19
C SER A 511 1.70 -16.14 -15.65
N ALA A 512 0.87 -15.67 -14.72
CA ALA A 512 -0.36 -14.94 -15.04
C ALA A 512 -0.07 -13.58 -15.69
N GLU A 513 0.92 -12.84 -15.19
CA GLU A 513 1.41 -11.61 -15.81
C GLU A 513 1.90 -11.81 -17.25
N SER A 514 2.61 -12.91 -17.53
CA SER A 514 3.00 -13.26 -18.90
C SER A 514 1.75 -13.47 -19.76
N GLN A 515 0.81 -14.31 -19.31
CA GLN A 515 -0.44 -14.58 -20.05
C GLN A 515 -1.25 -13.31 -20.32
N TYR A 516 -1.32 -12.36 -19.37
CA TYR A 516 -1.97 -11.07 -19.60
C TYR A 516 -1.21 -10.17 -20.58
N ARG A 517 0.13 -10.16 -20.56
CA ARG A 517 0.96 -9.48 -21.59
C ARG A 517 0.75 -10.10 -22.97
N ASP A 518 0.71 -11.43 -23.05
CA ASP A 518 0.51 -12.18 -24.29
C ASP A 518 -0.89 -11.88 -24.87
N GLN A 519 -1.95 -11.97 -24.05
CA GLN A 519 -3.33 -11.59 -24.44
C GLN A 519 -3.46 -10.11 -24.86
N LEU A 520 -2.79 -9.18 -24.16
CA LEU A 520 -2.75 -7.77 -24.57
C LEU A 520 -2.04 -7.60 -25.92
N THR A 521 -0.98 -8.37 -26.16
CA THR A 521 -0.22 -8.34 -27.41
C THR A 521 -1.06 -8.90 -28.56
N GLU A 522 -1.70 -10.06 -28.38
CA GLU A 522 -2.66 -10.63 -29.35
C GLU A 522 -3.81 -9.67 -29.64
N ARG A 523 -4.44 -9.10 -28.60
CA ARG A 523 -5.51 -8.10 -28.76
C ARG A 523 -5.05 -6.89 -29.56
N ASN A 524 -3.86 -6.37 -29.27
CA ASN A 524 -3.30 -5.21 -29.98
C ASN A 524 -2.96 -5.58 -31.44
N THR A 525 -2.42 -6.77 -31.70
CA THR A 525 -2.19 -7.28 -33.06
C THR A 525 -3.50 -7.43 -33.82
N LEU A 526 -4.55 -8.02 -33.22
CA LEU A 526 -5.88 -8.14 -33.82
C LEU A 526 -6.50 -6.78 -34.13
N LEU A 527 -6.41 -5.81 -33.22
CA LEU A 527 -6.88 -4.44 -33.45
C LEU A 527 -6.10 -3.77 -34.60
N LEU A 528 -4.79 -3.96 -34.67
CA LEU A 528 -3.95 -3.44 -35.76
C LEU A 528 -4.33 -4.08 -37.11
N THR A 529 -4.55 -5.40 -37.15
CA THR A 529 -4.99 -6.13 -38.35
C THR A 529 -6.38 -5.69 -38.80
N ILE A 530 -7.33 -5.50 -37.86
CA ILE A 530 -8.67 -4.98 -38.17
C ILE A 530 -8.56 -3.57 -38.75
N TYR A 531 -7.73 -2.70 -38.17
CA TYR A 531 -7.51 -1.34 -38.66
C TYR A 531 -6.90 -1.34 -40.08
N GLN A 532 -5.88 -2.16 -40.31
CA GLN A 532 -5.25 -2.35 -41.64
C GLN A 532 -6.20 -2.98 -42.68
N SER A 533 -7.21 -3.75 -42.25
CA SER A 533 -8.23 -4.34 -43.15
C SER A 533 -9.38 -3.39 -43.52
N ARG A 534 -9.39 -2.17 -42.95
CA ARG A 534 -10.46 -1.16 -43.12
C ARG A 534 -9.98 0.13 -43.81
N ALA A 535 -8.73 0.17 -44.24
CA ALA A 535 -8.10 1.24 -45.01
C ALA A 535 -7.74 0.75 -46.42
#